data_AF-A0A2M7EFM9-F1
#
_entry.id   AF-A0A2M7EFM9-F1
#
_cell.length_a   1.000
_cell.length_b   1.000
_cell.length_c   1.000
_cell.angle_alpha   90.00
_cell.angle_beta   90.00
_cell.angle_gamma   90.00
#
_symmetry.space_group_name_H-M   'P 1'
#
loop_
_entity.id
_entity.type
_entity.pdbx_description
1 polymer ?
#
loop_
_entity_poly.entity_id
_entity_poly.type
_entity_poly.pdbx_seq_one_letter_code
_entity_poly.pdbx_strand_id
1 'polypeptide(L)'
;MMTKAQKAAEALIKQEIDELISYAERGGNTGDNGWYFSTEFLNEGLDKKIKEIRSVIKENSLDDKLLNNINDAINDAIDKIYESIMRKGRYADALAFAKKYGL
;
A
#
# COMPACT_ATOMS: atom_id res chain seq x y z
N MET A 1 -12.34 21.70 -13.19
CA MET A 1 -13.37 20.71 -12.82
C MET A 1 -12.86 19.32 -13.21
N MET A 2 -12.96 18.32 -12.33
CA MET A 2 -12.58 16.93 -12.63
C MET A 2 -13.55 16.29 -13.64
N THR A 3 -13.01 15.52 -14.58
CA THR A 3 -13.82 14.75 -15.55
C THR A 3 -14.49 13.54 -14.88
N LYS A 4 -15.56 13.01 -15.51
CA LYS A 4 -16.21 11.78 -15.02
C LYS A 4 -15.24 10.59 -14.93
N ALA A 5 -14.28 10.49 -15.87
CA ALA A 5 -13.26 9.45 -15.87
C ALA A 5 -12.26 9.62 -14.71
N GLN A 6 -11.81 10.85 -14.45
CA GLN A 6 -10.89 11.14 -13.34
C GLN A 6 -11.50 10.82 -11.97
N LYS A 7 -12.80 11.11 -11.78
CA LYS A 7 -13.50 10.75 -10.54
C LYS A 7 -13.62 9.25 -10.33
N ALA A 8 -13.84 8.48 -11.40
CA ALA A 8 -13.89 7.02 -11.33
C ALA A 8 -12.51 6.42 -10.99
N ALA A 9 -11.44 6.96 -11.60
CA ALA A 9 -10.07 6.57 -11.31
C ALA A 9 -9.66 6.91 -9.86
N GLU A 10 -10.03 8.10 -9.36
CA GLU A 10 -9.79 8.48 -7.97
C GLU A 10 -10.47 7.51 -6.98
N ALA A 11 -11.72 7.14 -7.24
CA ALA A 11 -12.45 6.20 -6.38
C ALA A 11 -11.79 4.82 -6.37
N LEU A 12 -11.38 4.32 -7.54
CA LEU A 12 -10.67 3.04 -7.67
C LEU A 12 -9.34 3.07 -6.89
N ILE A 13 -8.54 4.13 -7.06
CA ILE A 13 -7.25 4.25 -6.40
C ILE A 13 -7.40 4.31 -4.88
N LYS A 14 -8.39 5.04 -4.36
CA LYS A 14 -8.68 5.08 -2.92
C LYS A 14 -9.00 3.70 -2.38
N GLN A 15 -9.84 2.93 -3.08
CA GLN A 15 -10.18 1.56 -2.69
C GLN A 15 -8.94 0.65 -2.63
N GLU A 16 -8.04 0.76 -3.61
CA GLU A 16 -6.79 -0.02 -3.67
C GLU A 16 -5.84 0.31 -2.51
N ILE A 17 -5.75 1.59 -2.14
CA ILE A 17 -4.95 2.04 -0.99
C ILE A 17 -5.58 1.59 0.34
N ASP A 18 -6.90 1.73 0.49
CA ASP A 18 -7.63 1.24 1.66
C ASP A 18 -7.46 -0.27 1.82
N GLU A 19 -7.43 -1.02 0.71
CA GLU A 19 -7.13 -2.45 0.73
C GLU A 19 -5.70 -2.71 1.24
N LEU A 20 -4.69 -1.98 0.75
CA LEU A 20 -3.31 -2.08 1.23
C LEU A 20 -3.18 -1.81 2.74
N ILE A 21 -3.82 -0.74 3.23
CA ILE A 21 -3.84 -0.39 4.66
C ILE A 21 -4.56 -1.47 5.46
N SER A 22 -5.72 -1.93 4.99
CA SER A 22 -6.49 -2.99 5.65
C SER A 22 -5.72 -4.32 5.71
N TYR A 23 -4.91 -4.63 4.69
CA TYR A 23 -3.99 -5.77 4.74
C TYR A 23 -2.90 -5.59 5.81
N ALA A 24 -2.33 -4.38 5.94
CA ALA A 24 -1.35 -4.05 6.97
C ALA A 24 -1.92 -4.20 8.40
N GLU A 25 -3.12 -3.67 8.60
CA GLU A 25 -3.85 -3.66 9.87
C GLU A 25 -4.34 -5.05 10.25
N ARG A 26 -4.95 -5.80 9.32
CA ARG A 26 -5.39 -7.19 9.56
C ARG A 26 -4.21 -8.13 9.75
N GLY A 27 -3.11 -7.87 9.03
CA GLY A 27 -1.83 -8.47 9.32
C GLY A 27 -1.47 -8.26 10.78
N GLY A 28 -1.60 -7.05 11.34
CA GLY A 28 -1.22 -6.74 12.72
C GLY A 28 -2.19 -7.21 13.82
N ASN A 29 -3.46 -7.48 13.50
CA ASN A 29 -4.53 -7.72 14.49
C ASN A 29 -4.88 -9.20 14.76
N THR A 30 -4.34 -10.17 14.01
CA THR A 30 -4.59 -11.59 14.29
C THR A 30 -3.66 -12.09 15.40
N GLY A 31 -4.12 -11.96 16.64
CA GLY A 31 -3.48 -12.53 17.84
C GLY A 31 -3.58 -14.06 17.97
N ASP A 32 -4.11 -14.78 16.98
CA ASP A 32 -4.24 -16.24 17.01
C ASP A 32 -4.22 -16.83 15.58
N ASN A 33 -3.29 -17.76 15.32
CA ASN A 33 -3.30 -18.82 14.31
C ASN A 33 -3.76 -18.54 12.84
N GLY A 34 -3.68 -17.31 12.34
CA GLY A 34 -4.09 -16.96 10.96
C GLY A 34 -3.00 -16.24 10.17
N TRP A 35 -2.24 -17.00 9.38
CA TRP A 35 -1.24 -16.55 8.40
C TRP A 35 -1.72 -15.40 7.49
N TYR A 36 -1.27 -14.16 7.67
CA TYR A 36 -1.52 -13.08 6.68
C TYR A 36 -0.41 -12.01 6.59
N PHE A 37 0.84 -12.44 6.60
CA PHE A 37 1.92 -11.76 5.89
C PHE A 37 2.76 -12.85 5.24
N SER A 38 2.29 -13.38 4.12
CA SER A 38 3.17 -14.23 3.32
C SER A 38 4.36 -13.38 2.89
N THR A 39 5.55 -13.96 2.98
CA THR A 39 6.77 -13.32 2.45
C THR A 39 6.58 -12.92 0.98
N GLU A 40 5.73 -13.66 0.25
CA GLU A 40 5.27 -13.33 -1.11
C GLU A 40 4.49 -12.02 -1.23
N PHE A 41 3.55 -11.71 -0.31
CA PHE A 41 2.85 -10.43 -0.33
C PHE A 41 3.80 -9.26 -0.08
N LEU A 42 4.75 -9.41 0.86
CA LEU A 42 5.78 -8.41 1.16
C LEU A 42 6.75 -8.20 -0.01
N ASN A 43 7.12 -9.30 -0.68
CA ASN A 43 8.12 -9.28 -1.74
C ASN A 43 7.56 -8.87 -3.09
N GLU A 44 6.32 -9.27 -3.43
CA GLU A 44 5.79 -9.14 -4.80
C GLU A 44 4.38 -8.53 -4.83
N GLY A 45 3.53 -8.82 -3.85
CA GLY A 45 2.15 -8.32 -3.80
C GLY A 45 2.05 -6.80 -3.68
N LEU A 46 2.82 -6.20 -2.78
CA LEU A 46 2.84 -4.75 -2.56
C LEU A 46 3.37 -3.99 -3.78
N ASP A 47 4.47 -4.45 -4.38
CA ASP A 47 5.05 -3.85 -5.60
C ASP A 47 4.04 -3.87 -6.76
N LYS A 48 3.36 -5.00 -6.93
CA LYS A 48 2.33 -5.16 -7.97
C LYS A 48 1.20 -4.15 -7.78
N LYS A 49 0.66 -4.02 -6.57
CA LYS A 49 -0.41 -3.06 -6.25
C LYS A 49 0.01 -1.61 -6.45
N ILE A 50 1.19 -1.22 -5.98
CA ILE A 50 1.73 0.14 -6.21
C ILE A 50 1.88 0.42 -7.71
N LYS A 51 2.34 -0.57 -8.49
CA LYS A 51 2.48 -0.45 -9.94
C LYS A 51 1.12 -0.30 -10.64
N GLU A 52 0.11 -1.06 -10.22
CA GLU A 52 -1.26 -0.96 -10.75
C GLU A 52 -1.85 0.43 -10.49
N ILE A 53 -1.75 0.94 -9.26
CA ILE A 53 -2.17 2.31 -8.90
C ILE A 53 -1.49 3.35 -9.79
N ARG A 54 -0.17 3.26 -9.96
CA ARG A 54 0.60 4.17 -10.82
C ARG A 54 0.20 4.08 -12.29
N SER A 55 -0.16 2.89 -12.78
CA SER A 55 -0.66 2.72 -14.16
C SER A 55 -1.98 3.46 -14.34
N VAL A 56 -2.93 3.29 -13.40
CA VAL A 56 -4.23 3.97 -13.44
C VAL A 56 -4.04 5.49 -13.41
N ILE A 57 -3.13 6.02 -12.59
CA ILE A 57 -2.82 7.45 -12.55
C ILE A 57 -2.34 7.94 -13.93
N LYS A 58 -1.37 7.24 -14.52
CA LYS A 58 -0.75 7.62 -15.79
C LYS A 58 -1.75 7.56 -16.95
N GLU A 59 -2.60 6.54 -16.99
CA GLU A 59 -3.61 6.34 -18.03
C GLU A 59 -4.72 7.40 -17.98
N ASN A 60 -5.02 7.93 -16.78
CA ASN A 60 -6.13 8.87 -16.58
C ASN A 60 -5.71 10.34 -16.49
N SER A 61 -4.42 10.66 -16.67
CA SER A 61 -3.88 12.03 -16.59
C SER A 61 -4.40 12.79 -15.37
N LEU A 62 -4.24 12.18 -14.19
CA LEU A 62 -4.65 12.78 -12.92
C LEU A 62 -3.77 13.99 -12.58
N ASP A 63 -4.33 14.96 -11.87
CA ASP A 63 -3.61 16.19 -11.51
C ASP A 63 -2.53 15.96 -10.43
N ASP A 64 -1.55 16.86 -10.36
CA ASP A 64 -0.40 16.77 -9.43
C ASP A 64 -0.81 16.73 -7.96
N LYS A 65 -1.92 17.38 -7.58
CA LYS A 65 -2.42 17.35 -6.21
C LYS A 65 -2.94 15.95 -5.86
N LEU A 66 -3.65 15.30 -6.77
CA LEU A 66 -4.12 13.93 -6.58
C LEU A 66 -2.94 12.95 -6.56
N LEU A 67 -1.94 13.14 -7.42
CA LEU A 67 -0.71 12.34 -7.41
C LEU A 67 0.01 12.44 -6.05
N ASN A 68 0.13 13.66 -5.51
CA ASN A 68 0.75 13.87 -4.20
C ASN A 68 -0.04 13.18 -3.08
N ASN A 69 -1.36 13.35 -3.04
CA ASN A 69 -2.21 12.67 -2.05
C ASN A 69 -2.09 11.15 -2.12
N ILE A 70 -1.96 10.58 -3.32
CA ILE A 70 -1.80 9.14 -3.52
C ILE A 70 -0.43 8.69 -3.04
N ASN A 71 0.64 9.43 -3.35
CA ASN A 71 1.98 9.12 -2.86
C ASN A 71 2.03 9.17 -1.32
N ASP A 72 1.42 10.17 -0.71
CA ASP A 72 1.33 10.29 0.75
C ASP A 72 0.62 9.08 1.36
N ALA A 73 -0.49 8.64 0.76
CA ALA A 73 -1.24 7.50 1.26
C ALA A 73 -0.54 6.14 1.02
N ILE A 74 0.23 6.01 -0.07
CA ILE A 74 1.10 4.85 -0.29
C ILE A 74 2.21 4.80 0.77
N ASN A 75 2.82 5.94 1.09
CA ASN A 75 3.85 6.03 2.13
C ASN A 75 3.27 5.68 3.51
N ASP A 76 2.09 6.21 3.86
CA ASP A 76 1.39 5.84 5.10
C ASP A 76 1.08 4.34 5.18
N ALA A 77 0.69 3.72 4.05
CA ALA A 77 0.50 2.27 3.99
C ALA A 77 1.82 1.49 4.21
N ILE A 78 2.93 1.94 3.61
CA ILE A 78 4.26 1.34 3.79
C ILE A 78 4.67 1.42 5.27
N ASP A 79 4.51 2.59 5.91
CA ASP A 79 4.84 2.80 7.33
C ASP A 79 4.03 1.85 8.22
N LYS A 80 2.70 1.77 8.01
CA LYS A 80 1.82 0.86 8.77
C LYS A 80 2.17 -0.61 8.57
N ILE A 81 2.57 -1.01 7.36
CA ILE A 81 3.05 -2.38 7.09
C ILE A 81 4.32 -2.64 7.87
N TYR A 82 5.29 -1.73 7.81
CA TYR A 82 6.54 -1.85 8.56
C TYR A 82 6.28 -1.98 10.07
N GLU A 83 5.46 -1.11 10.65
CA GLU A 83 5.07 -1.18 12.06
C GLU A 83 4.38 -2.50 12.41
N SER A 84 3.55 -3.02 11.51
CA SER A 84 2.89 -4.32 11.67
C SER A 84 3.90 -5.48 11.71
N ILE A 85 4.90 -5.48 10.81
CA ILE A 85 5.98 -6.47 10.80
C ILE A 85 6.81 -6.37 12.08
N MET A 86 7.13 -5.14 12.52
CA MET A 86 7.87 -4.86 13.75
C MET A 86 7.13 -5.34 15.00
N ARG A 87 5.81 -5.08 15.10
CA ARG A 87 4.97 -5.55 16.22
C ARG A 87 4.92 -7.09 16.32
N LYS A 88 5.12 -7.80 15.21
CA LYS A 88 5.19 -9.27 15.17
C LYS A 88 6.57 -9.84 15.52
N GLY A 89 7.56 -8.99 15.81
CA GLY A 89 8.93 -9.44 16.10
C GLY A 89 9.67 -10.02 14.88
N ARG A 90 9.15 -9.80 13.65
CA ARG A 90 9.77 -10.28 12.40
C ARG A 90 10.86 -9.32 11.93
N TYR A 91 11.88 -9.10 12.76
CA TYR A 91 12.86 -8.02 12.53
C TYR A 91 13.68 -8.18 11.25
N ALA A 92 13.99 -9.41 10.82
CA ALA A 92 14.69 -9.65 9.55
C ALA A 92 13.84 -9.22 8.35
N ASP A 93 12.55 -9.53 8.37
CA ASP A 93 11.60 -9.09 7.33
C ASP A 93 11.39 -7.58 7.40
N ALA A 94 11.31 -6.99 8.59
CA ALA A 94 11.18 -5.55 8.78
C ALA A 94 12.41 -4.80 8.23
N LEU A 95 13.61 -5.32 8.47
CA LEU A 95 14.85 -4.76 7.94
C LEU A 95 14.92 -4.85 6.41
N ALA A 96 14.55 -6.00 5.84
CA ALA A 96 14.48 -6.18 4.40
C ALA A 96 13.44 -5.25 3.77
N PHE A 97 12.28 -5.10 4.42
CA PHE A 97 11.20 -4.21 4.02
C PHE A 97 11.63 -2.74 4.06
N ALA A 98 12.22 -2.29 5.17
CA ALA A 98 12.70 -0.92 5.33
C ALA A 98 13.73 -0.55 4.25
N LYS A 99 14.72 -1.43 4.01
CA LYS A 99 15.72 -1.22 2.95
C LYS A 99 15.10 -1.13 1.56
N LYS A 100 14.04 -1.89 1.29
CA LYS A 100 13.36 -1.90 -0.01
C LYS A 100 12.57 -0.62 -0.27
N TYR A 101 11.88 -0.09 0.74
CA TYR A 101 10.99 1.07 0.60
C TYR A 101 11.58 2.40 1.09
N GLY A 102 12.80 2.40 1.62
CA GLY A 102 13.50 3.63 2.04
C GLY A 102 13.05 4.18 3.38
N LEU A 103 12.72 3.30 4.33
CA LEU A 103 12.36 3.62 5.72
C LEU A 103 13.57 3.64 6.64
#